data_AF-A0AA50QD14-F1
#
_entry.id   AF-A0AA50QD14-F1
#
_cell.length_a   1.000
_cell.length_b   1.000
_cell.length_c   1.000
_cell.angle_alpha   90.00
_cell.angle_beta   90.00
_cell.angle_gamma   90.00
#
_symmetry.space_group_name_H-M   'P 1'
#
loop_
_entity.id
_entity.type
_entity.pdbx_description
1 polymer ?
#
loop_
_entity_poly.entity_id
_entity_poly.type
_entity_poly.pdbx_seq_one_letter_code
_entity_poly.pdbx_strand_id
1 'polypeptide(L)'
;MKPLNFIEEAARKKLAAPAGWAMSGWERVGDTNDLIVKGGIPYTVKSGTNKGRRSWQGVKLDRAAVTEAETRQAKLDYERDTGNCAVCQGSGKAWAGWDHIDGNRYEPCQRCGATGKAPLIAKEAS
;
A
#
# COMPACT_ATOMS: atom_id res chain seq x y z
N MET A 1 11.97 3.39 -5.70
CA MET A 1 10.75 3.96 -5.08
C MET A 1 10.09 2.84 -4.28
N LYS A 2 9.75 3.05 -2.99
CA LYS A 2 9.02 2.02 -2.22
C LYS A 2 7.63 1.88 -2.85
N PRO A 3 7.13 0.67 -3.13
CA PRO A 3 5.77 0.52 -3.64
C PRO A 3 4.77 1.10 -2.62
N LEU A 4 3.85 1.93 -3.11
CA LEU A 4 2.75 2.49 -2.35
C LEU A 4 1.86 1.36 -1.83
N ASN A 5 1.47 1.49 -0.57
CA ASN A 5 0.47 0.63 0.04
C ASN A 5 -0.82 1.45 0.16
N PHE A 6 -1.84 1.12 -0.64
CA PHE A 6 -3.10 1.86 -0.65
C PHE A 6 -3.91 1.72 0.65
N ILE A 7 -3.70 0.64 1.41
CA ILE A 7 -4.28 0.49 2.75
C ILE A 7 -3.66 1.51 3.71
N GLU A 8 -2.32 1.65 3.65
CA GLU A 8 -1.57 2.63 4.45
C GLU A 8 -2.00 4.06 4.06
N GLU A 9 -2.17 4.34 2.78
CA GLU A 9 -2.61 5.66 2.31
C GLU A 9 -4.04 5.99 2.76
N ALA A 10 -4.97 5.05 2.66
CA ALA A 10 -6.33 5.22 3.17
C ALA A 10 -6.35 5.47 4.69
N ALA A 11 -5.56 4.70 5.45
CA ALA A 11 -5.40 4.91 6.90
C ALA A 11 -4.83 6.29 7.23
N ARG A 12 -3.78 6.73 6.51
CA ARG A 12 -3.15 8.04 6.73
C ARG A 12 -4.11 9.19 6.46
N LYS A 13 -4.88 9.13 5.37
CA LYS A 13 -5.91 10.13 5.04
C LYS A 13 -6.97 10.19 6.14
N LYS A 14 -7.51 9.04 6.56
CA LYS A 14 -8.55 8.95 7.60
C LYS A 14 -8.10 9.46 8.97
N LEU A 15 -6.85 9.17 9.35
CA LEU A 15 -6.29 9.59 10.63
C LEU A 15 -5.72 11.02 10.63
N ALA A 16 -5.74 11.72 9.49
CA ALA A 16 -4.95 12.93 9.29
C ALA A 16 -3.50 12.75 9.77
N ALA A 17 -2.91 11.60 9.43
CA ALA A 17 -1.68 11.12 10.05
C ALA A 17 -0.47 12.02 9.72
N PRO A 18 0.40 12.29 10.71
CA PRO A 18 1.57 13.14 10.51
C PRO A 18 2.58 12.55 9.51
N ALA A 19 3.47 13.40 9.01
CA ALA A 19 4.60 12.96 8.19
C ALA A 19 5.45 11.92 8.94
N GLY A 20 5.85 10.85 8.25
CA GLY A 20 6.61 9.75 8.84
C GLY A 20 5.77 8.69 9.54
N TRP A 21 4.44 8.87 9.63
CA TRP A 21 3.55 7.79 10.05
C TRP A 21 3.67 6.61 9.08
N ALA A 22 3.75 5.40 9.64
CA ALA A 22 3.77 4.17 8.86
C ALA A 22 2.89 3.11 9.51
N MET A 23 2.37 2.21 8.67
CA MET A 23 1.64 1.04 9.15
C MET A 23 2.60 0.06 9.84
N SER A 24 2.24 -0.39 11.04
CA SER A 24 2.97 -1.43 11.78
C SER A 24 2.32 -2.80 11.64
N GLY A 25 1.02 -2.84 11.32
CA GLY A 25 0.30 -4.07 11.00
C GLY A 25 -1.17 -3.82 10.71
N TRP A 26 -1.91 -4.89 10.48
CA TRP A 26 -3.33 -4.87 10.20
C TRP A 26 -3.98 -6.18 10.66
N GLU A 27 -5.29 -6.14 10.85
CA GLU A 27 -6.12 -7.28 11.21
C GLU A 27 -7.40 -7.22 10.39
N ARG A 28 -7.86 -8.34 9.84
CA ARG A 28 -9.10 -8.43 9.08
C ARG A 28 -10.30 -8.47 10.03
N VAL A 29 -11.38 -7.78 9.67
CA VAL A 29 -12.62 -7.74 10.46
C VAL A 29 -13.69 -8.59 9.81
N GLY A 30 -14.15 -9.63 10.51
CA GLY A 30 -15.21 -10.50 10.03
C GLY A 30 -14.90 -11.15 8.68
N ASP A 31 -15.95 -11.34 7.87
CA ASP A 31 -15.85 -12.01 6.57
C ASP A 31 -15.64 -11.04 5.39
N THR A 32 -15.65 -9.72 5.62
CA THR A 32 -15.38 -8.72 4.57
C THR A 32 -13.88 -8.50 4.38
N ASN A 33 -13.47 -7.72 3.37
CA ASN A 33 -12.07 -7.30 3.18
C ASN A 33 -11.70 -6.06 3.99
N ASP A 34 -12.49 -5.72 5.02
CA ASP A 34 -12.23 -4.56 5.87
C ASP A 34 -11.16 -4.88 6.91
N LEU A 35 -10.33 -3.89 7.22
CA LEU A 35 -9.14 -4.04 8.04
C LEU A 35 -9.14 -3.05 9.21
N ILE A 36 -8.76 -3.49 10.41
CA ILE A 36 -8.22 -2.58 11.43
C ILE A 36 -6.73 -2.43 11.16
N VAL A 37 -6.34 -1.25 10.71
CA VAL A 37 -4.94 -0.88 10.49
C VAL A 37 -4.39 -0.25 11.76
N LYS A 38 -3.16 -0.63 12.13
CA LYS A 38 -2.42 -0.03 13.24
C LYS A 38 -1.11 0.58 12.74
N GLY A 39 -0.72 1.72 13.29
CA GLY A 39 0.51 2.40 12.90
C GLY A 39 0.83 3.62 13.76
N GLY A 40 1.95 4.26 13.49
CA GLY A 40 2.46 5.40 14.24
C GLY A 40 3.72 5.97 13.59
N ILE A 41 4.45 6.85 14.28
CA ILE A 41 5.77 7.31 13.84
C ILE A 41 6.84 6.40 14.47
N PRO A 42 7.49 5.50 13.71
CA PRO A 42 8.54 4.66 14.26
C PRO A 42 9.82 5.46 14.49
N TYR A 43 10.65 5.01 15.44
CA TYR A 43 12.01 5.51 15.56
C TYR A 43 13.00 4.54 14.90
N THR A 44 14.14 5.08 14.45
CA THR A 44 15.25 4.27 13.94
C THR A 44 16.13 3.82 15.09
N VAL A 45 16.34 2.51 15.20
CA VAL A 45 17.24 1.92 16.21
C VAL A 45 18.67 2.41 15.95
N LYS A 46 19.31 3.00 16.98
CA LYS A 46 20.62 3.65 16.85
C LYS A 46 21.82 2.72 17.10
N SER A 47 21.61 1.57 17.75
CA SER A 47 22.69 0.65 18.17
C SER A 47 22.24 -0.83 18.17
N GLY A 48 23.21 -1.74 18.27
CA GLY A 48 22.98 -3.20 18.29
C GLY A 48 22.70 -3.83 16.93
N THR A 49 22.37 -5.12 16.93
CA THR A 49 22.13 -5.94 15.72
C THR A 49 21.02 -5.39 14.83
N ASN A 50 20.06 -4.66 15.41
CA ASN A 50 18.92 -4.06 14.70
C ASN A 50 19.16 -2.59 14.30
N LYS A 51 20.39 -2.07 14.43
CA LYS A 51 20.72 -0.69 14.05
C LYS A 51 20.26 -0.38 12.63
N GLY A 52 19.66 0.80 12.45
CA GLY A 52 19.11 1.26 11.17
C GLY A 52 17.72 0.74 10.85
N ARG A 53 17.20 -0.25 11.59
CA ARG A 53 15.82 -0.72 11.42
C ARG A 53 14.84 0.17 12.17
N ARG A 54 13.62 0.23 11.66
CA ARG A 54 12.49 0.86 12.35
C ARG A 54 12.08 0.00 13.55
N SER A 55 11.75 0.64 14.65
CA SER A 55 11.16 0.00 15.83
C SER A 55 9.88 0.72 16.25
N TRP A 56 8.97 -0.08 16.80
CA TRP A 56 7.67 0.34 17.32
C TRP A 56 7.60 0.26 18.84
N GLN A 57 8.67 -0.14 19.51
CA GLN A 57 8.71 -0.32 20.95
C GLN A 57 8.46 1.01 21.67
N GLY A 58 7.45 1.06 22.55
CA GLY A 58 7.08 2.28 23.28
C GLY A 58 6.41 3.36 22.42
N VAL A 59 6.15 3.09 21.14
CA VAL A 59 5.42 4.01 20.25
C VAL A 59 3.93 3.83 20.48
N LYS A 60 3.21 4.92 20.72
CA LYS A 60 1.74 4.91 20.72
C LYS A 60 1.26 4.62 19.30
N LEU A 61 0.48 3.56 19.14
CA LEU A 61 -0.08 3.17 17.85
C LEU A 61 -1.53 3.65 17.75
N ASP A 62 -1.82 4.37 16.68
CA ASP A 62 -3.17 4.72 16.26
C ASP A 62 -3.83 3.52 15.57
N ARG A 63 -5.16 3.49 15.57
CA ARG A 63 -5.96 2.46 14.89
C ARG A 63 -7.00 3.11 14.00
N ALA A 64 -7.18 2.57 12.81
CA ALA A 64 -8.24 2.98 11.89
C ALA A 64 -8.90 1.76 11.25
N ALA A 65 -10.22 1.73 11.21
CA ALA A 65 -10.94 0.85 10.31
C ALA A 65 -10.77 1.37 8.88
N VAL A 66 -10.25 0.55 7.98
CA VAL A 66 -10.07 0.82 6.56
C VAL A 66 -10.90 -0.20 5.79
N THR A 67 -11.88 0.29 5.06
CA THR A 67 -12.76 -0.56 4.26
C THR A 67 -12.13 -0.92 2.91
N GLU A 68 -12.66 -1.95 2.26
CA GLU A 68 -12.29 -2.26 0.86
C GLU A 68 -12.59 -1.07 -0.07
N ALA A 69 -13.73 -0.40 0.14
CA ALA A 69 -14.14 0.76 -0.64
C ALA A 69 -13.13 1.92 -0.54
N GLU A 70 -12.60 2.20 0.66
CA GLU A 70 -11.58 3.23 0.85
C GLU A 70 -10.26 2.86 0.18
N THR A 71 -9.86 1.59 0.26
CA THR A 71 -8.67 1.09 -0.43
C THR A 71 -8.83 1.22 -1.95
N ARG A 72 -10.02 0.92 -2.49
CA ARG A 72 -10.34 1.13 -3.90
C ARG A 72 -10.32 2.61 -4.28
N GLN A 73 -10.89 3.49 -3.46
CA GLN A 73 -10.87 4.93 -3.71
C GLN A 73 -9.43 5.47 -3.72
N ALA A 74 -8.56 5.02 -2.81
CA ALA A 74 -7.16 5.40 -2.80
C ALA A 74 -6.41 4.99 -4.09
N LYS A 75 -6.74 3.82 -4.65
CA LYS A 75 -6.20 3.37 -5.96
C LYS A 75 -6.68 4.28 -7.10
N LEU A 76 -7.96 4.64 -7.12
CA LEU A 76 -8.54 5.52 -8.13
C LEU A 76 -7.96 6.93 -8.06
N ASP A 77 -7.80 7.46 -6.85
CA ASP A 77 -7.15 8.75 -6.62
C ASP A 77 -5.72 8.73 -7.17
N TYR A 78 -4.94 7.69 -6.87
CA TYR A 78 -3.58 7.55 -7.41
C TYR A 78 -3.55 7.48 -8.94
N GLU A 79 -4.44 6.68 -9.54
CA GLU A 79 -4.54 6.57 -11.00
C GLU A 79 -4.90 7.91 -11.64
N ARG A 80 -5.85 8.65 -11.04
CA ARG A 80 -6.25 9.98 -11.49
C ARG A 80 -5.12 11.00 -11.37
N ASP A 81 -4.45 11.03 -10.22
CA ASP A 81 -3.49 12.07 -9.88
C ASP A 81 -2.14 11.86 -10.59
N THR A 82 -1.77 10.61 -10.88
CA THR A 82 -0.47 10.27 -11.49
C THR A 82 -0.55 9.78 -12.93
N GLY A 83 -1.72 9.35 -13.40
CA GLY A 83 -1.88 8.65 -14.68
C GLY A 83 -1.25 7.25 -14.73
N ASN A 84 -0.70 6.75 -13.61
CA ASN A 84 -0.05 5.45 -13.52
C ASN A 84 -1.00 4.37 -13.00
N CYS A 85 -0.85 3.15 -13.51
CA CYS A 85 -1.63 1.99 -13.08
C CYS A 85 -1.43 1.72 -11.58
N ALA A 86 -2.50 1.61 -10.79
CA ALA A 86 -2.40 1.36 -9.36
C ALA A 86 -1.80 -0.02 -9.03
N VAL A 87 -1.85 -0.99 -9.94
CA VAL A 87 -1.32 -2.35 -9.69
C VAL A 87 0.19 -2.41 -9.82
N CYS A 88 0.75 -1.91 -10.93
CA CYS A 88 2.20 -1.93 -11.17
C CYS A 88 2.90 -0.62 -10.81
N GLN A 89 2.13 0.41 -10.44
CA GLN A 89 2.59 1.74 -10.02
C GLN A 89 3.53 2.38 -11.05
N GLY A 90 3.17 2.28 -12.34
CA GLY A 90 3.96 2.84 -13.44
C GLY A 90 5.03 1.90 -14.01
N SER A 91 5.37 0.80 -13.34
CA SER A 91 6.49 -0.07 -13.78
C SER A 91 6.18 -0.96 -14.98
N GLY A 92 4.90 -1.17 -15.31
CA GLY A 92 4.47 -2.14 -16.32
C GLY A 92 4.61 -3.61 -15.89
N LYS A 93 5.13 -3.89 -14.69
CA LYS A 93 5.30 -5.25 -14.15
C LYS A 93 4.53 -5.44 -12.85
N ALA A 94 3.81 -6.55 -12.73
CA ALA A 94 3.08 -6.93 -11.51
C ALA A 94 3.84 -8.04 -10.78
N TRP A 95 3.78 -8.05 -9.45
CA TRP A 95 4.34 -9.15 -8.65
C TRP A 95 3.54 -10.43 -8.94
N ALA A 96 4.25 -11.48 -9.37
CA ALA A 96 3.66 -12.76 -9.76
C ALA A 96 3.92 -13.86 -8.72
N GLY A 97 4.75 -13.58 -7.71
CA GLY A 97 5.03 -14.52 -6.64
C GLY A 97 6.43 -14.35 -6.08
N TRP A 98 6.76 -15.23 -5.15
CA TRP A 98 8.09 -15.35 -4.57
C TRP A 98 8.56 -16.80 -4.68
N ASP A 99 9.82 -16.98 -5.02
CA ASP A 99 10.53 -18.25 -4.94
C ASP A 99 11.73 -18.12 -4.00
N HIS A 100 12.10 -19.23 -3.35
CA HIS A 100 13.19 -19.28 -2.38
C HIS A 100 14.59 -19.17 -2.99
N ILE A 101 14.74 -19.41 -4.31
CA ILE A 101 15.98 -19.27 -5.04
C ILE A 101 16.04 -17.88 -5.68
N ASP A 102 15.03 -17.55 -6.49
CA ASP A 102 15.05 -16.35 -7.34
C ASP A 102 14.48 -15.10 -6.64
N GLY A 103 13.84 -15.27 -5.49
CA GLY A 103 13.19 -14.19 -4.76
C GLY A 103 11.90 -13.73 -5.43
N ASN A 104 11.69 -12.40 -5.50
CA ASN A 104 10.48 -11.83 -6.07
C ASN A 104 10.43 -11.98 -7.59
N ARG A 105 9.38 -12.62 -8.10
CA ARG A 105 9.11 -12.75 -9.53
C ARG A 105 8.08 -11.73 -9.97
N TYR A 106 8.28 -11.18 -11.17
CA TYR A 106 7.42 -10.17 -11.75
C TYR A 106 7.07 -10.52 -13.19
N GLU A 107 5.81 -10.31 -13.57
CA GLU A 107 5.28 -10.57 -14.90
C GLU A 107 4.71 -9.28 -15.52
N PRO A 108 4.52 -9.24 -16.85
CA PRO A 108 3.81 -8.16 -17.51
C PRO A 108 2.46 -7.87 -16.81
N CYS A 109 2.24 -6.61 -16.42
CA CYS A 109 1.05 -6.24 -15.69
C CYS A 109 -0.18 -6.32 -16.60
N GLN A 110 -1.03 -7.33 -16.37
CA GLN A 110 -2.23 -7.59 -17.16
C GLN A 110 -3.23 -6.42 -17.12
N ARG A 111 -3.38 -5.73 -15.99
CA ARG A 111 -4.30 -4.57 -15.84
C ARG A 111 -4.02 -3.46 -16.85
N CYS A 112 -2.75 -3.19 -17.14
CA CYS A 112 -2.35 -2.09 -18.01
C CYS A 112 -1.73 -2.55 -19.34
N GLY A 113 -1.74 -3.86 -19.62
CA GLY A 113 -1.03 -4.42 -20.78
C GLY A 113 0.47 -4.07 -20.78
N ALA A 114 1.10 -4.08 -19.60
CA ALA A 114 2.50 -3.67 -19.37
C ALA A 114 2.86 -2.23 -19.74
N THR A 115 1.89 -1.35 -20.01
CA THR A 115 2.16 0.06 -20.35
C THR A 115 2.58 0.91 -19.15
N GLY A 116 2.32 0.45 -17.93
CA GLY A 116 2.49 1.24 -16.71
C GLY A 116 1.43 2.32 -16.49
N LYS A 117 0.62 2.63 -17.51
CA LYS A 117 -0.41 3.67 -17.46
C LYS A 117 -1.71 3.15 -16.86
N ALA A 118 -2.43 4.02 -16.16
CA ALA A 118 -3.76 3.71 -15.68
C ALA A 118 -4.64 3.33 -16.90
N PRO A 119 -5.34 2.18 -16.86
CA PRO A 119 -6.28 1.87 -17.93
C PRO A 119 -7.34 2.96 -17.97
N LEU A 120 -7.66 3.43 -19.18
CA LEU A 120 -8.81 4.30 -19.39
C LEU A 120 -10.02 3.52 -18.89
N ILE A 121 -10.66 3.99 -17.83
CA ILE A 121 -11.97 3.47 -17.44
C ILE A 121 -12.86 3.72 -18.66
N ALA A 122 -13.22 2.66 -19.39
CA ALA A 122 -14.26 2.74 -20.39
C ALA A 122 -15.48 3.27 -19.65
N LYS A 123 -15.87 4.53 -19.93
CA LYS A 123 -17.16 5.04 -19.51
C LYS A 123 -18.17 3.99 -19.97
N GLU A 124 -18.89 3.40 -19.04
CA GLU A 124 -19.93 2.43 -19.33
C GLU A 124 -20.83 3.04 -20.42
N ALA A 125 -21.00 2.28 -21.51
CA ALA A 125 -21.99 2.58 -22.52
C ALA A 125 -23.37 2.63 -21.83
N SER A 126 -24.19 3.57 -22.31
CA SER A 126 -25.56 3.88 -21.90
C SER A 126 -26.48 2.67 -21.70
#